data_AF-C0J7P1-F1
#
_entry.id   AF-C0J7P1-F1
#
_cell.length_a   1.000
_cell.length_b   1.000
_cell.length_c   1.000
_cell.angle_alpha   90.00
_cell.angle_beta   90.00
_cell.angle_gamma   90.00
#
_symmetry.space_group_name_H-M   'P 1'
#
loop_
_entity.id
_entity.type
_entity.pdbx_description
1 polymer ?
#
loop_
_entity_poly.entity_id
_entity_poly.type
_entity_poly.pdbx_seq_one_letter_code
_entity_poly.pdbx_strand_id
1 'polypeptide(L)'
;CGPPVPEKAVRFSFTVMTISVSNNIRIFEEAKPNSELCCKPICLMLADESDHETLTAILSPLIAEREAMKSSELLLEIGGILRNFKFVFRGTGYDEKLVREVEGLEASGSVYICTLCDATRLEASQNLVFHSITRSHTENLQRYETWRANPYHESCDELRDRVKGVSA
;
A
#
# COMPACT_ATOMS: atom_id res chain seq x y z
N CYS A 1 -29.05 -21.20 -1.85
CA CYS A 1 -29.01 -20.03 -2.76
C CYS A 1 -28.20 -18.93 -2.09
N GLY A 2 -27.31 -18.26 -2.83
CA GLY A 2 -26.48 -17.14 -2.34
C GLY A 2 -26.67 -15.90 -3.22
N PRO A 3 -26.08 -14.76 -2.84
CA PRO A 3 -26.10 -13.56 -3.68
C PRO A 3 -25.37 -13.82 -5.01
N PRO A 4 -25.68 -13.07 -6.08
CA PRO A 4 -24.81 -13.04 -7.25
C PRO A 4 -23.42 -12.54 -6.82
N VAL A 5 -22.38 -13.26 -7.21
CA VAL A 5 -20.98 -12.93 -6.90
C VAL A 5 -20.19 -12.80 -8.21
N PRO A 6 -19.17 -11.92 -8.26
CA PRO A 6 -18.31 -11.82 -9.43
C PRO A 6 -17.47 -13.09 -9.62
N GLU A 7 -17.11 -13.40 -10.88
CA GLU A 7 -16.18 -14.47 -11.23
C GLU A 7 -14.71 -14.04 -11.07
N LYS A 8 -14.43 -13.31 -9.99
CA LYS A 8 -13.11 -12.79 -9.63
C LYS A 8 -12.88 -12.96 -8.12
N ALA A 9 -11.62 -13.00 -7.73
CA ALA A 9 -11.25 -13.10 -6.32
C ALA A 9 -10.06 -12.22 -5.99
N VAL A 10 -10.08 -11.64 -4.80
CA VAL A 10 -8.96 -10.90 -4.21
C VAL A 10 -8.44 -11.68 -3.00
N ARG A 11 -7.11 -11.77 -2.89
CA ARG A 11 -6.43 -12.45 -1.78
C ARG A 11 -5.48 -11.48 -1.10
N PHE A 12 -5.72 -11.20 0.18
CA PHE A 12 -4.81 -10.47 1.03
C PHE A 12 -3.97 -11.45 1.86
N SER A 13 -2.65 -11.32 1.79
CA SER A 13 -1.70 -12.22 2.42
C SER A 13 -0.56 -11.46 3.08
N PHE A 14 0.19 -12.14 3.95
CA PHE A 14 1.44 -11.62 4.52
C PHE A 14 2.50 -12.71 4.57
N THR A 15 3.76 -12.26 4.64
CA THR A 15 4.92 -13.13 4.88
C THR A 15 5.72 -12.49 6.01
N VAL A 16 6.13 -13.29 6.99
CA VAL A 16 7.12 -12.86 7.99
C VAL A 16 8.48 -12.91 7.31
N MET A 17 9.03 -11.74 6.96
CA MET A 17 10.29 -11.65 6.21
C MET A 17 11.50 -11.87 7.12
N THR A 18 11.56 -11.13 8.22
CA THR A 18 12.66 -11.18 9.17
C THR A 18 12.15 -10.97 10.59
N ILE A 19 12.87 -11.55 11.57
CA ILE A 19 12.69 -11.22 12.99
C ILE A 19 14.06 -10.84 13.52
N SER A 20 14.12 -9.69 14.18
CA SER A 20 15.34 -9.15 14.78
C SER A 20 15.10 -8.78 16.24
N VAL A 21 16.15 -8.88 17.05
CA VAL A 21 16.18 -8.42 18.44
C VAL A 21 17.06 -7.17 18.57
N SER A 22 17.13 -6.59 19.77
CA SER A 22 17.90 -5.37 20.10
C SER A 22 19.22 -5.26 19.34
N ASN A 23 19.54 -4.07 18.84
CA ASN A 23 20.67 -3.78 17.95
C ASN A 23 20.58 -4.43 16.55
N ASN A 24 19.36 -4.68 16.05
CA ASN A 24 19.10 -5.25 14.72
C ASN A 24 19.77 -6.61 14.48
N ILE A 25 20.01 -7.39 15.53
CA ILE A 25 20.54 -8.75 15.41
C ILE A 25 19.42 -9.64 14.87
N ARG A 26 19.60 -10.12 13.63
CA ARG A 26 18.61 -10.95 12.94
C ARG A 26 18.64 -12.38 13.48
N ILE A 27 17.50 -12.86 13.97
CA ILE A 27 17.34 -14.22 14.53
C ILE A 27 16.53 -15.13 13.60
N PHE A 28 15.79 -14.55 12.66
CA PHE A 28 15.07 -15.26 11.61
C PHE A 28 15.08 -14.45 10.32
N GLU A 29 15.21 -15.15 9.20
CA GLU A 29 15.06 -14.62 7.86
C GLU A 29 14.41 -15.69 6.99
N GLU A 30 13.38 -15.32 6.25
CA GLU A 30 12.75 -16.22 5.30
C GLU A 30 13.70 -16.51 4.13
N ALA A 31 14.11 -17.77 3.99
CA ALA A 31 15.07 -18.20 2.98
C ALA A 31 14.47 -18.15 1.56
N LYS A 32 13.15 -18.31 1.43
CA LYS A 32 12.44 -18.29 0.15
C LYS A 32 11.25 -17.33 0.22
N PRO A 33 11.47 -16.01 0.22
CA PRO A 33 10.43 -15.01 0.51
C PRO A 33 9.27 -14.97 -0.48
N ASN A 34 9.46 -15.53 -1.68
CA ASN A 34 8.45 -15.62 -2.73
C ASN A 34 7.84 -17.02 -2.86
N SER A 35 8.11 -17.94 -1.92
CA SER A 35 7.48 -19.25 -1.93
C SER A 35 6.04 -19.18 -1.44
N GLU A 36 5.18 -19.96 -2.08
CA GLU A 36 3.82 -20.28 -1.66
C GLU A 36 3.72 -20.77 -0.21
N LEU A 37 4.78 -21.41 0.32
CA LEU A 37 4.79 -21.95 1.68
C LEU A 37 4.86 -20.86 2.76
N CYS A 38 5.48 -19.72 2.46
CA CYS A 38 5.66 -18.61 3.41
C CYS A 38 4.55 -17.55 3.30
N CYS A 39 3.85 -17.48 2.16
CA CYS A 39 2.77 -16.53 1.91
C CYS A 39 1.47 -16.96 2.59
N LYS A 40 1.24 -16.46 3.81
CA LYS A 40 0.07 -16.83 4.63
C LYS A 40 -1.16 -15.98 4.23
N PRO A 41 -2.27 -16.60 3.81
CA PRO A 41 -3.50 -15.86 3.51
C PRO A 41 -4.14 -15.33 4.80
N ILE A 42 -4.61 -14.07 4.77
CA ILE A 42 -5.39 -13.44 5.85
C ILE A 42 -6.85 -13.27 5.42
N CYS A 43 -7.08 -12.84 4.17
CA CYS A 43 -8.42 -12.57 3.66
C CYS A 43 -8.57 -13.10 2.23
N LEU A 44 -9.70 -13.76 1.99
CA LEU A 44 -10.13 -14.27 0.69
C LEU A 44 -11.52 -13.72 0.43
N MET A 45 -11.70 -13.03 -0.70
CA MET A 45 -12.99 -12.47 -1.08
C MET A 45 -13.29 -12.75 -2.55
N LEU A 46 -14.57 -12.98 -2.85
CA LEU A 46 -15.08 -13.01 -4.22
C LEU A 46 -15.47 -11.58 -4.59
N ALA A 47 -14.49 -10.82 -5.08
CA ALA A 47 -14.62 -9.42 -5.44
C ALA A 47 -13.75 -9.13 -6.67
N ASP A 48 -14.09 -8.04 -7.37
CA ASP A 48 -13.21 -7.45 -8.37
C ASP A 48 -12.30 -6.43 -7.67
N GLU A 49 -11.00 -6.46 -7.92
CA GLU A 49 -10.05 -5.48 -7.34
C GLU A 49 -10.38 -4.04 -7.76
N SER A 50 -10.97 -3.87 -8.95
CA SER A 50 -11.37 -2.56 -9.46
C SER A 50 -12.70 -2.05 -8.89
N ASP A 51 -13.43 -2.87 -8.13
CA ASP A 51 -14.58 -2.41 -7.34
C ASP A 51 -14.07 -1.83 -6.01
N HIS A 52 -13.76 -0.54 -6.04
CA HIS A 52 -13.20 0.18 -4.91
C HIS A 52 -14.12 0.16 -3.67
N GLU A 53 -15.44 0.21 -3.86
CA GLU A 53 -16.41 0.20 -2.75
C GLU A 53 -16.37 -1.14 -2.02
N THR A 54 -16.45 -2.24 -2.76
CA THR A 54 -16.37 -3.59 -2.18
C THR A 54 -15.00 -3.85 -1.55
N LEU A 55 -13.92 -3.47 -2.24
CA LEU A 55 -12.56 -3.70 -1.77
C LEU A 55 -12.30 -2.95 -0.46
N THR A 56 -12.65 -1.65 -0.39
CA THR A 56 -12.47 -0.85 0.83
C THR A 56 -13.37 -1.31 1.96
N ALA A 57 -14.61 -1.69 1.69
CA ALA A 57 -15.52 -2.24 2.70
C ALA A 57 -14.95 -3.50 3.36
N ILE A 58 -14.33 -4.40 2.59
CA ILE A 58 -13.78 -5.65 3.10
C ILE A 58 -12.40 -5.46 3.74
N LEU A 59 -11.52 -4.63 3.16
CA LEU A 59 -10.14 -4.49 3.65
C LEU A 59 -9.97 -3.44 4.75
N SER A 60 -10.88 -2.46 4.89
CA SER A 60 -10.74 -1.40 5.90
C SER A 60 -10.56 -1.90 7.34
N PRO A 61 -11.20 -3.00 7.82
CA PRO A 61 -10.92 -3.52 9.16
C PRO A 61 -9.48 -4.01 9.31
N LEU A 62 -8.93 -4.69 8.30
CA LEU A 62 -7.54 -5.16 8.32
C LEU A 62 -6.53 -4.02 8.31
N ILE A 63 -6.84 -2.94 7.57
CA ILE A 63 -6.02 -1.73 7.59
C ILE A 63 -6.07 -1.07 8.97
N ALA A 64 -7.25 -0.98 9.60
CA ALA A 64 -7.39 -0.43 10.94
C ALA A 64 -6.60 -1.24 11.99
N GLU A 65 -6.68 -2.58 11.93
CA GLU A 65 -5.89 -3.48 12.79
C GLU A 65 -4.39 -3.29 12.57
N ARG A 66 -3.95 -3.24 11.30
CA ARG A 66 -2.55 -2.96 10.95
C ARG A 66 -2.07 -1.64 11.53
N GLU A 67 -2.84 -0.56 11.40
CA GLU A 67 -2.46 0.75 11.94
C GLU A 67 -2.37 0.73 13.46
N ALA A 68 -3.32 0.10 14.16
CA ALA A 68 -3.26 -0.08 15.61
C ALA A 68 -2.00 -0.86 16.02
N MET A 69 -1.67 -1.92 15.26
CA MET A 69 -0.52 -2.77 15.53
C MET A 69 0.82 -2.03 15.41
N LYS A 70 0.96 -1.06 14.49
CA LYS A 70 2.20 -0.27 14.31
C LYS A 70 2.62 0.50 15.56
N SER A 71 1.65 0.93 16.37
CA SER A 71 1.89 1.68 17.62
C SER A 71 1.80 0.82 18.88
N SER A 72 1.67 -0.50 18.75
CA SER A 72 1.48 -1.43 19.87
C SER A 72 2.64 -2.40 20.03
N GLU A 73 2.69 -3.07 21.19
CA GLU A 73 3.56 -4.22 21.43
C GLU A 73 2.69 -5.45 21.71
N LEU A 74 2.99 -6.57 21.06
CA LEU A 74 2.33 -7.85 21.32
C LEU A 74 3.13 -8.64 22.35
N LEU A 75 2.54 -8.89 23.50
CA LEU A 75 3.07 -9.81 24.50
C LEU A 75 2.64 -11.24 24.16
N LEU A 76 3.59 -12.13 23.89
CA LEU A 76 3.33 -13.52 23.53
C LEU A 76 4.23 -14.48 24.32
N GLU A 77 3.65 -15.55 24.85
CA GLU A 77 4.40 -16.61 25.52
C GLU A 77 4.97 -17.59 24.49
N ILE A 78 6.29 -17.75 24.47
CA ILE A 78 7.00 -18.69 23.60
C ILE A 78 7.96 -19.51 24.45
N GLY A 79 7.72 -20.82 24.52
CA GLY A 79 8.57 -21.74 25.29
C GLY A 79 8.59 -21.42 26.79
N GLY A 80 7.46 -20.99 27.37
CA GLY A 80 7.35 -20.64 28.80
C GLY A 80 7.85 -19.25 29.17
N ILE A 81 8.25 -18.43 28.18
CA ILE A 81 8.79 -17.08 28.40
C ILE A 81 7.94 -16.08 27.66
N LEU A 82 7.47 -15.05 28.36
CA LEU A 82 6.79 -13.91 27.78
C LEU A 82 7.77 -13.03 26.99
N ARG A 83 7.43 -12.74 25.73
CA ARG A 83 8.24 -11.94 24.79
C ARG A 83 7.38 -10.81 24.23
N ASN A 84 7.96 -9.62 24.09
CA ASN A 84 7.31 -8.49 23.42
C ASN A 84 7.74 -8.41 21.95
N PHE A 85 6.78 -8.23 21.06
CA PHE A 85 6.99 -8.08 19.62
C PHE A 85 6.47 -6.73 19.12
N LYS A 86 7.25 -6.10 18.25
CA LYS A 86 6.82 -4.95 17.44
C LYS A 86 6.75 -5.38 15.99
N PHE A 87 5.78 -4.83 15.26
CA PHE A 87 5.57 -5.16 13.86
C PHE A 87 5.92 -3.98 12.96
N VAL A 88 6.63 -4.28 11.86
CA VAL A 88 6.89 -3.32 10.78
C VAL A 88 6.28 -3.90 9.51
N PHE A 89 5.17 -3.33 9.08
CA PHE A 89 4.45 -3.77 7.88
C PHE A 89 4.97 -3.08 6.63
N ARG A 90 5.47 -3.86 5.66
CA ARG A 90 5.90 -3.38 4.34
C ARG A 90 4.98 -3.94 3.26
N GLY A 91 4.14 -3.09 2.68
CA GLY A 91 3.24 -3.46 1.59
C GLY A 91 3.93 -3.39 0.24
N THR A 92 4.67 -4.44 -0.13
CA THR A 92 5.47 -4.49 -1.37
C THR A 92 4.98 -5.53 -2.38
N GLY A 93 3.91 -6.26 -2.06
CA GLY A 93 3.39 -7.37 -2.87
C GLY A 93 2.26 -6.98 -3.83
N TYR A 94 2.15 -5.69 -4.17
CA TYR A 94 1.10 -5.15 -5.03
C TYR A 94 1.66 -4.86 -6.42
N ASP A 95 0.89 -5.14 -7.47
CA ASP A 95 1.23 -4.65 -8.80
C ASP A 95 0.99 -3.13 -8.92
N GLU A 96 1.49 -2.52 -9.99
CA GLU A 96 1.38 -1.07 -10.17
C GLU A 96 -0.07 -0.59 -10.23
N LYS A 97 -0.97 -1.38 -10.82
CA LYS A 97 -2.38 -1.04 -10.96
C LYS A 97 -3.00 -0.90 -9.57
N LEU A 98 -2.84 -1.91 -8.72
CA LEU A 98 -3.39 -1.90 -7.38
C LEU A 98 -2.71 -0.83 -6.51
N VAL A 99 -1.40 -0.60 -6.63
CA VAL A 99 -0.72 0.51 -5.94
C VAL A 99 -1.36 1.84 -6.30
N ARG A 100 -1.61 2.10 -7.58
CA ARG A 100 -2.25 3.35 -8.01
C ARG A 100 -3.65 3.49 -7.45
N GLU A 101 -4.45 2.42 -7.50
CA GLU A 101 -5.82 2.41 -6.99
C GLU A 101 -5.87 2.66 -5.46
N VAL A 102 -4.98 2.07 -4.67
CA VAL A 102 -4.99 2.21 -3.19
C VAL A 102 -4.26 3.45 -2.67
N GLU A 103 -3.34 4.03 -3.44
CA GLU A 103 -2.61 5.26 -3.09
C GLU A 103 -3.21 6.53 -3.73
N GLY A 104 -4.40 6.43 -4.35
CA GLY A 104 -5.12 7.59 -4.88
C GLY A 104 -4.52 8.20 -6.15
N LEU A 105 -3.68 7.43 -6.85
CA LEU A 105 -2.96 7.87 -8.03
C LEU A 105 -3.81 7.63 -9.28
N GLU A 106 -3.66 8.50 -10.27
CA GLU A 106 -4.19 8.23 -11.61
C GLU A 106 -3.68 6.89 -12.17
N ALA A 107 -4.51 6.24 -12.99
CA ALA A 107 -4.19 4.97 -13.64
C ALA A 107 -2.92 5.04 -14.50
N SER A 108 -2.37 3.88 -14.89
CA SER A 108 -1.09 3.75 -15.62
C SER A 108 -1.01 4.50 -16.97
N GLY A 109 -2.16 4.92 -17.52
CA GLY A 109 -2.24 5.79 -18.70
C GLY A 109 -1.88 7.26 -18.44
N SER A 110 -1.68 7.65 -17.18
CA SER A 110 -1.38 9.01 -16.78
C SER A 110 -0.09 9.58 -17.41
N VAL A 111 -0.01 10.91 -17.40
CA VAL A 111 1.22 11.66 -17.61
C VAL A 111 2.18 11.48 -16.42
N TYR A 112 1.68 11.28 -15.19
CA TYR A 112 2.51 10.94 -14.02
C TYR A 112 2.76 9.44 -13.98
N ILE A 113 3.93 9.04 -14.48
CA ILE A 113 4.21 7.63 -14.77
C ILE A 113 4.73 6.82 -13.58
N CYS A 114 5.14 7.48 -12.50
CA CYS A 114 5.81 6.82 -11.39
C CYS A 114 4.94 6.83 -10.13
N THR A 115 4.93 5.71 -9.41
CA THR A 115 4.31 5.60 -8.07
C THR A 115 5.25 6.05 -6.96
N LEU A 116 6.52 6.33 -7.27
CA LEU A 116 7.57 6.70 -6.30
C LEU A 116 8.04 8.15 -6.44
N CYS A 117 7.88 8.77 -7.61
CA CYS A 117 8.29 10.14 -7.87
C CYS A 117 7.22 10.93 -8.65
N ASP A 118 7.44 12.22 -8.84
CA ASP A 118 6.49 13.13 -9.48
C ASP A 118 6.77 13.38 -10.96
N ALA A 119 7.74 12.66 -11.53
CA ALA A 119 8.14 12.85 -12.91
C ALA A 119 7.01 12.55 -13.89
N THR A 120 6.86 13.44 -14.86
CA THR A 120 5.99 13.22 -16.00
C THR A 120 6.61 12.24 -17.00
N ARG A 121 5.80 11.69 -17.90
CA ARG A 121 6.25 10.82 -18.99
C ARG A 121 7.32 11.49 -19.86
N LEU A 122 7.14 12.78 -20.13
CA LEU A 122 8.08 13.57 -20.93
C LEU A 122 9.41 13.75 -20.17
N GLU A 123 9.36 14.18 -18.91
CA GLU A 123 10.55 14.36 -18.08
C GLU A 123 11.33 13.06 -17.90
N ALA A 124 10.64 11.95 -17.63
CA ALA A 124 11.28 10.65 -17.49
C ALA A 124 11.91 10.17 -18.80
N SER A 125 11.33 10.50 -19.96
CA SER A 125 11.93 10.18 -21.26
C SER A 125 13.22 10.95 -21.53
N GLN A 126 13.37 12.14 -20.94
CA GLN A 126 14.55 13.00 -21.08
C GLN A 126 15.61 12.69 -20.00
N ASN A 127 15.15 12.48 -18.76
CA ASN A 127 15.98 12.27 -17.58
C ASN A 127 15.83 10.84 -17.03
N LEU A 128 16.17 9.86 -17.86
CA LEU A 128 15.91 8.42 -17.66
C LEU A 128 16.30 7.83 -16.29
N VAL A 129 17.32 8.38 -15.63
CA VAL A 129 17.95 7.74 -14.46
C VAL A 129 18.11 8.65 -13.25
N PHE A 130 17.98 9.97 -13.38
CA PHE A 130 18.15 10.90 -12.25
C PHE A 130 16.80 11.30 -11.66
N HIS A 131 16.22 10.35 -10.92
CA HIS A 131 15.02 10.56 -10.11
C HIS A 131 15.28 10.12 -8.67
N SER A 132 14.62 10.77 -7.73
CA SER A 132 14.57 10.38 -6.32
C SER A 132 13.16 9.94 -5.95
N ILE A 133 13.05 9.12 -4.90
CA ILE A 133 11.77 8.77 -4.30
C ILE A 133 11.27 10.02 -3.55
N THR A 134 10.14 10.56 -3.97
CA THR A 134 9.49 11.72 -3.34
C THR A 134 8.17 11.33 -2.69
N ARG A 135 7.37 10.48 -3.36
CA ARG A 135 6.04 10.10 -2.89
C ARG A 135 6.09 9.25 -1.63
N SER A 136 5.08 9.43 -0.79
CA SER A 136 4.80 8.58 0.37
C SER A 136 3.30 8.55 0.65
N HIS A 137 2.84 7.53 1.38
CA HIS A 137 1.44 7.42 1.78
C HIS A 137 0.93 8.67 2.51
N THR A 138 1.71 9.20 3.46
CA THR A 138 1.37 10.42 4.21
C THR A 138 1.26 11.64 3.30
N GLU A 139 2.14 11.76 2.31
CA GLU A 139 2.10 12.87 1.36
C GLU A 139 0.91 12.75 0.41
N ASN A 140 0.58 11.54 -0.05
CA ASN A 140 -0.60 11.31 -0.89
C ASN A 140 -1.88 11.75 -0.18
N LEU A 141 -2.04 11.43 1.12
CA LEU A 141 -3.18 11.92 1.91
C LEU A 141 -3.26 13.46 1.94
N GLN A 142 -2.13 14.15 2.09
CA GLN A 142 -2.10 15.62 2.08
C GLN A 142 -2.43 16.20 0.70
N ARG A 143 -1.94 15.57 -0.37
CA ARG A 143 -2.23 15.95 -1.75
C ARG A 143 -3.70 15.74 -2.08
N TYR A 144 -4.31 14.64 -1.63
CA TYR A 144 -5.74 14.41 -1.75
C TYR A 144 -6.57 15.47 -1.02
N GLU A 145 -6.20 15.84 0.22
CA GLU A 145 -6.90 16.92 0.93
C GLU A 145 -6.78 18.26 0.19
N THR A 146 -5.63 18.52 -0.46
CA THR A 146 -5.44 19.71 -1.30
C THR A 146 -6.35 19.65 -2.54
N TRP A 147 -6.43 18.50 -3.21
CA TRP A 147 -7.33 18.28 -4.34
C TRP A 147 -8.80 18.50 -3.96
N ARG A 148 -9.23 17.90 -2.85
CA ARG A 148 -10.61 17.96 -2.35
C ARG A 148 -11.02 19.36 -1.92
N ALA A 149 -10.14 20.09 -1.23
CA ALA A 149 -10.45 21.41 -0.69
C ALA A 149 -10.25 22.55 -1.69
N ASN A 150 -9.40 22.36 -2.72
CA ASN A 150 -8.95 23.39 -3.66
C ASN A 150 -8.71 24.75 -2.97
N PRO A 151 -7.78 24.83 -1.99
CA PRO A 151 -7.60 26.03 -1.17
C PRO A 151 -7.07 27.23 -1.95
N TYR A 152 -6.55 27.00 -3.16
CA TYR A 152 -5.97 28.03 -4.04
C TYR A 152 -6.92 28.48 -5.15
N HIS A 153 -8.13 27.91 -5.23
CA HIS A 153 -9.12 28.19 -6.29
C HIS A 153 -8.55 28.03 -7.71
N GLU A 154 -7.71 27.02 -7.89
CA GLU A 154 -7.08 26.69 -9.16
C GLU A 154 -8.06 26.02 -10.11
N SER A 155 -7.81 26.13 -11.42
CA SER A 155 -8.50 25.31 -12.41
C SER A 155 -8.17 23.83 -12.22
N CYS A 156 -8.95 22.93 -12.83
CA CYS A 156 -8.72 21.48 -12.69
C CYS A 156 -7.31 21.07 -13.15
N ASP A 157 -6.80 21.63 -14.25
CA ASP A 157 -5.49 21.27 -14.78
C ASP A 157 -4.34 21.78 -13.90
N GLU A 158 -4.46 23.01 -13.38
CA GLU A 158 -3.48 23.59 -12.44
C GLU A 158 -3.46 22.82 -11.12
N LEU A 159 -4.63 22.50 -10.57
CA LEU A 159 -4.76 21.75 -9.32
C LEU A 159 -4.22 20.32 -9.50
N ARG A 160 -4.53 19.67 -10.63
CA ARG A 160 -4.01 18.34 -10.99
C ARG A 160 -2.49 18.34 -11.05
N ASP A 161 -1.89 19.39 -11.61
CA ASP A 161 -0.43 19.54 -11.60
C ASP A 161 0.12 19.79 -10.19
N ARG A 162 -0.54 20.60 -9.37
CA ARG A 162 -0.13 20.82 -7.98
C ARG A 162 -0.08 19.52 -7.18
N VAL A 163 -1.10 18.67 -7.31
CA VAL A 163 -1.22 17.41 -6.57
C VAL A 163 -0.54 16.23 -7.28
N LYS A 164 0.07 16.47 -8.45
CA LYS A 164 0.80 15.48 -9.26
C LYS A 164 -0.04 14.23 -9.52
N GLY A 165 -1.30 14.41 -9.88
CA GLY A 165 -2.23 13.32 -10.22
C GLY A 165 -2.71 12.47 -9.04
N VAL A 166 -2.63 12.97 -7.80
CA VAL A 166 -3.35 12.39 -6.66
C VAL A 166 -4.75 12.99 -6.60
N SER A 167 -5.79 12.18 -6.83
CA SER A 167 -7.17 12.68 -6.99
C SER A 167 -8.25 11.81 -6.35
N ALA A 168 -7.84 10.73 -5.68
CA ALA A 168 -8.70 9.79 -4.95
C ALA A 168 -8.11 9.48 -3.57
#